data_AF-A0A1V5LHT8-F1
#
_entry.id   AF-A0A1V5LHT8-F1
#
_cell.length_a   1.000
_cell.length_b   1.000
_cell.length_c   1.000
_cell.angle_alpha   90.00
_cell.angle_beta   90.00
_cell.angle_gamma   90.00
#
_symmetry.space_group_name_H-M   'P 1'
#
loop_
_entity.id
_entity.type
_entity.pdbx_description
1 polymer ?
#
loop_
_entity_poly.entity_id
_entity_poly.type
_entity_poly.pdbx_seq_one_letter_code
_entity_poly.pdbx_strand_id
1 'polypeptide(L)'
;MFTGLKTAAIKSFINPYLEGIGSVEEIEIDKKAKSIVARVVMAGESLPVRIEVHGYHLGADFITIPRFICSKPWVEAALNRFLANQRFMIPEKARSVIKLLL
;
A
#
# COMPACT_ATOMS: atom_id res chain seq x y z
N MET A 1 -10.87 18.43 3.16
CA MET A 1 -11.80 17.70 4.06
C MET A 1 -12.32 16.36 3.49
N PHE A 2 -12.02 15.98 2.24
CA PHE A 2 -12.44 14.69 1.64
C PHE A 2 -11.44 13.53 1.82
N THR A 3 -10.31 13.76 2.49
CA THR A 3 -9.21 12.80 2.62
C THR A 3 -9.48 11.71 3.65
N GLY A 4 -10.09 12.03 4.81
CA GLY A 4 -10.28 11.07 5.91
C GLY A 4 -11.14 9.86 5.58
N LEU A 5 -12.24 10.04 4.83
CA LEU A 5 -13.16 8.95 4.48
C LEU A 5 -12.53 7.95 3.49
N LYS A 6 -11.74 8.47 2.53
CA LYS A 6 -11.00 7.64 1.55
C LYS A 6 -9.94 6.78 2.25
N THR A 7 -9.21 7.38 3.18
CA THR A 7 -8.17 6.74 3.99
C THR A 7 -8.74 5.62 4.88
N ALA A 8 -9.94 5.79 5.46
CA ALA A 8 -10.61 4.75 6.25
C ALA A 8 -11.03 3.54 5.41
N ALA A 9 -11.62 3.77 4.23
CA ALA A 9 -12.02 2.69 3.32
C ALA A 9 -10.82 1.86 2.86
N ILE A 10 -9.69 2.51 2.56
CA ILE A 10 -8.46 1.81 2.17
C ILE A 10 -7.92 0.95 3.32
N LYS A 11 -7.85 1.51 4.53
CA LYS A 11 -7.40 0.77 5.71
C LYS A 11 -8.26 -0.47 5.96
N SER A 12 -9.59 -0.33 5.87
CA SER A 12 -10.50 -1.48 6.03
C SER A 12 -10.33 -2.55 4.95
N PHE A 13 -9.87 -2.17 3.76
CA PHE A 13 -9.60 -3.13 2.68
C PHE A 13 -8.24 -3.82 2.83
N ILE A 14 -7.19 -3.10 3.26
CA ILE A 14 -5.81 -3.64 3.34
C ILE A 14 -5.58 -4.43 4.62
N ASN A 15 -6.06 -3.94 5.77
CA ASN A 15 -5.74 -4.54 7.07
C ASN A 15 -6.09 -6.04 7.21
N PRO A 16 -7.17 -6.56 6.60
CA PRO A 16 -7.42 -8.00 6.60
C PRO A 16 -6.29 -8.84 5.98
N TYR A 17 -5.52 -8.30 5.02
CA TYR A 17 -4.37 -8.99 4.43
C TYR A 17 -3.09 -8.89 5.26
N LEU A 18 -3.10 -8.08 6.32
CA LEU A 18 -1.97 -7.87 7.22
C LEU A 18 -2.16 -8.56 8.57
N GLU A 19 -3.22 -9.35 8.74
CA GLU A 19 -3.48 -10.10 9.97
C GLU A 19 -2.26 -11.00 10.32
N GLY A 20 -1.80 -10.90 11.56
CA GLY A 20 -0.58 -11.57 12.03
C GLY A 20 0.75 -10.89 11.65
N ILE A 21 0.72 -9.86 10.79
CA ILE A 21 1.92 -9.10 10.34
C ILE A 21 1.90 -7.68 10.91
N GLY A 22 0.74 -7.01 10.92
CA GLY A 22 0.62 -5.63 11.36
C GLY A 22 -0.69 -4.96 10.95
N SER A 23 -0.73 -3.63 11.03
CA SER A 23 -1.89 -2.83 10.64
C SER A 23 -1.45 -1.46 10.09
N VAL A 24 -2.13 -1.01 9.04
CA VAL A 24 -1.96 0.35 8.50
C VAL A 24 -2.58 1.36 9.45
N GLU A 25 -1.75 2.26 9.98
CA GLU A 25 -2.13 3.37 10.85
C GLU A 25 -2.57 4.57 10.00
N GLU A 26 -1.73 4.93 9.02
CA GLU A 26 -1.95 6.07 8.12
C GLU A 26 -1.63 5.69 6.68
N ILE A 27 -2.36 6.27 5.74
CA ILE A 27 -2.06 6.15 4.32
C ILE A 27 -2.38 7.45 3.58
N GLU A 28 -1.42 7.87 2.76
CA GLU A 28 -1.49 9.02 1.88
C GLU A 28 -1.25 8.55 0.44
N ILE A 29 -2.02 9.10 -0.49
CA ILE A 29 -1.93 8.76 -1.91
C ILE A 29 -1.87 10.05 -2.71
N ASP A 30 -0.83 10.17 -3.53
CA ASP A 30 -0.74 11.19 -4.57
C ASP A 30 -0.84 10.53 -5.95
N LYS A 31 -2.03 10.63 -6.54
CA LYS A 31 -2.30 10.11 -7.88
C LYS A 31 -1.47 10.76 -8.97
N LYS A 32 -1.18 12.06 -8.83
CA LYS A 32 -0.44 12.82 -9.86
C LYS A 32 1.02 12.38 -9.86
N ALA A 33 1.60 12.22 -8.67
CA ALA A 33 2.96 11.70 -8.49
C ALA A 33 3.03 10.16 -8.63
N LYS A 34 1.88 9.48 -8.68
CA LYS A 34 1.77 8.01 -8.60
C LYS A 34 2.55 7.45 -7.42
N SER A 35 2.33 8.06 -6.25
CA SER A 35 2.99 7.68 -5.01
C SER A 35 1.99 7.34 -3.91
N ILE A 36 2.40 6.41 -3.06
CA ILE A 36 1.66 5.99 -1.87
C ILE A 36 2.64 5.99 -0.71
N VAL A 37 2.24 6.58 0.41
CA VAL A 37 2.99 6.54 1.66
C VAL A 37 2.09 5.92 2.71
N ALA A 38 2.54 4.86 3.36
CA ALA A 38 1.83 4.21 4.45
C ALA A 38 2.70 4.16 5.72
N ARG A 39 2.06 4.35 6.86
CA ARG A 39 2.63 4.01 8.18
C ARG A 39 1.99 2.72 8.65
N VAL A 40 2.80 1.71 8.89
CA VAL A 40 2.35 0.38 9.28
C VAL A 40 2.94 0.05 10.63
N VAL A 41 2.07 -0.20 11.61
CA VAL A 41 2.47 -0.79 12.88
C VAL A 41 2.66 -2.28 12.63
N MET A 42 3.90 -2.77 12.68
CA MET A 42 4.23 -4.17 12.43
C MET A 42 4.41 -4.93 13.75
N ALA A 43 3.97 -6.18 13.78
CA ALA A 43 4.17 -7.05 14.93
C ALA A 43 5.68 -7.23 15.19
N GLY A 44 6.10 -6.97 16.44
CA GLY A 44 7.50 -7.06 16.86
C GLY A 44 8.35 -5.81 16.59
N GLU A 45 7.81 -4.78 15.92
CA GLU A 45 8.50 -3.50 15.74
C GLU A 45 8.04 -2.48 16.79
N SER A 46 8.98 -1.74 17.38
CA SER A 46 8.70 -0.75 18.43
C SER A 46 8.17 0.59 17.89
N LEU A 47 8.39 0.85 16.61
CA LEU A 47 7.99 2.08 15.92
C LEU A 47 7.30 1.72 14.60
N PRO A 48 6.31 2.51 14.15
CA PRO A 48 5.69 2.30 12.84
C PRO A 48 6.72 2.30 11.71
N VAL A 49 6.58 1.34 10.80
CA VAL A 49 7.39 1.24 9.59
C VAL A 49 6.74 2.12 8.53
N ARG A 50 7.52 3.05 8.00
CA ARG A 50 7.10 3.88 6.87
C ARG A 50 7.42 3.13 5.58
N ILE A 51 6.41 2.92 4.74
CA ILE A 51 6.52 2.25 3.45
C ILE A 51 6.10 3.25 2.37
N GLU A 52 6.98 3.47 1.40
CA GLU A 52 6.72 4.31 0.25
C GLU A 52 6.74 3.48 -1.03
N VAL A 53 5.83 3.84 -1.92
CA VAL A 53 5.73 3.32 -3.27
C VAL A 53 5.77 4.49 -4.21
N HIS A 54 6.61 4.41 -5.24
CA HIS A 54 6.75 5.43 -6.26
C HIS A 54 6.58 4.81 -7.65
N GLY A 55 5.86 5.50 -8.52
CA GLY A 55 5.70 5.11 -9.92
C GLY A 55 4.89 3.82 -10.11
N TYR A 56 3.88 3.56 -9.26
CA TYR A 56 3.00 2.41 -9.47
C TYR A 56 2.32 2.48 -10.84
N HIS A 57 2.07 1.33 -11.44
CA HIS A 57 1.32 1.23 -12.69
C HIS A 57 -0.01 0.55 -12.45
N LEU A 58 -1.09 1.25 -12.78
CA LEU A 58 -2.46 0.75 -12.69
C LEU A 58 -2.91 0.28 -14.08
N GLY A 59 -3.09 -1.03 -14.22
CA GLY A 59 -3.69 -1.65 -15.40
C GLY A 59 -5.22 -1.69 -15.31
N ALA A 60 -5.85 -2.41 -16.23
CA ALA A 60 -7.31 -2.54 -16.25
C ALA A 60 -7.87 -3.24 -15.00
N ASP A 61 -7.16 -4.27 -14.55
CA ASP A 61 -7.53 -5.22 -13.49
C ASP A 61 -6.35 -5.62 -12.59
N PHE A 62 -5.20 -4.95 -12.70
CA PHE A 62 -4.03 -5.20 -11.88
C PHE A 62 -3.30 -3.92 -11.48
N ILE A 63 -2.45 -4.01 -10.47
CA ILE A 63 -1.46 -2.99 -10.11
C ILE A 63 -0.07 -3.63 -10.07
N THR A 64 0.95 -2.91 -10.54
CA THR A 64 2.36 -3.25 -10.31
C THR A 64 3.07 -2.13 -9.58
N ILE A 65 4.00 -2.52 -8.71
CA ILE A 65 4.82 -1.61 -7.92
C ILE A 65 6.28 -1.86 -8.30
N PRO A 66 6.99 -0.91 -8.92
CA PRO A 66 8.33 -1.17 -9.42
C PRO A 66 9.36 -1.24 -8.30
N ARG A 67 9.16 -0.48 -7.22
CA ARG A 67 10.07 -0.38 -6.08
C ARG A 67 9.34 0.08 -4.83
N PHE A 68 9.76 -0.47 -3.69
CA PHE A 68 9.39 -0.04 -2.35
C PHE A 68 10.58 0.66 -1.69
N ILE A 69 10.32 1.70 -0.92
CA ILE A 69 11.31 2.36 -0.05
C ILE A 69 10.76 2.30 1.37
N CYS A 70 11.52 1.78 2.33
CA CYS A 70 11.03 1.61 3.70
C CYS A 70 12.00 2.15 4.74
N SER A 71 11.47 2.59 5.88
CA SER A 71 12.31 3.01 7.01
C SER A 71 13.07 1.84 7.68
N LYS A 72 12.65 0.59 7.43
CA LYS A 72 13.31 -0.62 7.91
C LYS A 72 13.97 -1.36 6.73
N PRO A 73 15.31 -1.52 6.72
CA PRO A 73 16.03 -2.12 5.60
C PRO A 73 15.59 -3.56 5.27
N TRP A 74 15.29 -4.37 6.28
CA TRP A 74 14.87 -5.76 6.06
C TRP A 74 13.49 -5.84 5.37
N VAL A 75 12.57 -4.92 5.72
CA VAL A 75 11.25 -4.82 5.08
C VAL A 75 11.40 -4.36 3.64
N GLU A 76 12.22 -3.33 3.39
CA GLU A 76 12.52 -2.87 2.04
C GLU A 76 13.07 -4.01 1.18
N ALA A 77 14.04 -4.76 1.69
CA ALA A 77 14.64 -5.89 0.99
C ALA A 77 13.61 -6.99 0.71
N ALA A 78 12.75 -7.33 1.67
CA ALA A 78 11.72 -8.35 1.50
C ALA A 78 10.69 -7.93 0.44
N LEU A 79 10.13 -6.72 0.54
CA LEU A 79 9.13 -6.24 -0.41
C LEU A 79 9.72 -6.13 -1.82
N ASN A 80 10.94 -5.63 -1.98
CA ASN A 80 11.57 -5.54 -3.29
C ASN A 80 11.96 -6.91 -3.85
N ARG A 81 12.28 -7.89 -3.01
CA ARG A 81 12.61 -9.24 -3.47
C ARG A 81 11.38 -10.03 -3.91
N PHE A 82 10.28 -9.90 -3.18
CA PHE A 82 9.11 -10.79 -3.36
C PHE A 82 7.92 -10.12 -4.06
N LEU A 83 7.76 -8.80 -3.92
CA LEU A 83 6.57 -8.09 -4.38
C LEU A 83 6.84 -7.08 -5.50
N ALA A 84 8.06 -6.55 -5.62
CA ALA A 84 8.35 -5.59 -6.68
C ALA A 84 8.17 -6.21 -8.07
N ASN A 85 7.61 -5.41 -8.98
CA ASN A 85 7.25 -5.76 -10.36
C ASN A 85 6.25 -6.91 -10.52
N GLN A 86 5.73 -7.47 -9.42
CA GLN A 86 4.65 -8.44 -9.46
C GLN A 86 3.33 -7.77 -9.81
N ARG A 87 2.47 -8.50 -10.53
CA ARG A 87 1.10 -8.08 -10.83
C ARG A 87 0.18 -8.50 -9.69
N PHE A 88 -0.33 -7.53 -8.95
CA PHE A 88 -1.39 -7.75 -7.98
C PHE A 88 -2.72 -7.57 -8.66
N MET A 89 -3.45 -8.69 -8.84
CA MET A 89 -4.78 -8.65 -9.42
C MET A 89 -5.72 -7.91 -8.48
N ILE A 90 -6.46 -6.95 -9.04
CA ILE A 90 -7.45 -6.19 -8.31
C ILE A 90 -8.76 -6.98 -8.33
N PRO A 91 -9.28 -7.42 -7.16
CA PRO A 91 -10.57 -8.10 -7.10
C PRO A 91 -11.67 -7.23 -7.72
N GLU A 92 -12.59 -7.83 -8.47
CA GLU A 92 -13.64 -7.07 -9.18
C GLU A 92 -14.43 -6.16 -8.24
N LYS A 93 -14.77 -6.66 -7.05
CA LYS A 93 -15.49 -5.93 -6.00
C LYS A 93 -14.77 -4.66 -5.54
N ALA A 94 -13.44 -4.61 -5.67
CA ALA A 94 -12.60 -3.50 -5.25
C ALA A 94 -12.15 -2.61 -6.43
N ARG A 95 -12.40 -3.02 -7.68
CA ARG A 95 -11.87 -2.37 -8.89
C ARG A 95 -12.29 -0.91 -9.01
N SER A 96 -13.57 -0.61 -8.83
CA SER A 96 -14.10 0.76 -8.92
C SER A 96 -13.54 1.65 -7.81
N VAL A 97 -13.38 1.09 -6.61
CA VAL A 97 -12.84 1.81 -5.45
C VAL A 97 -11.35 2.10 -5.66
N ILE A 98 -10.56 1.11 -6.05
CA ILE A 98 -9.12 1.28 -6.30
C ILE A 98 -8.86 2.27 -7.45
N LYS A 99 -9.63 2.22 -8.56
CA LYS A 99 -9.52 3.22 -9.64
C LYS A 99 -9.91 4.63 -9.21
N LEU A 100 -10.86 4.76 -8.28
CA LEU A 100 -11.21 6.06 -7.71
C LEU A 100 -10.13 6.60 -6.75
N LEU A 101 -9.31 5.72 -6.18
CA LEU A 101 -8.32 6.06 -5.15
C LEU A 101 -6.89 6.20 -5.66
N LEU A 102 -6.52 5.51 -6.74
CA LEU A 102 -5.20 5.55 -7.41
C LEU A 102 -5.25 6.22 -8.78
#